data_AF-A0A2P8WLJ4-F1
#
_entry.id   AF-A0A2P8WLJ4-F1
#
_cell.length_a   1.000
_cell.length_b   1.000
_cell.length_c   1.000
_cell.angle_alpha   90.00
_cell.angle_beta   90.00
_cell.angle_gamma   90.00
#
_symmetry.space_group_name_H-M   'P 1'
#
loop_
_entity.id
_entity.type
_entity.pdbx_description
1 polymer ?
#
loop_
_entity_poly.entity_id
_entity_poly.type
_entity_poly.pdbx_seq_one_letter_code
_entity_poly.pdbx_strand_id
1 'polypeptide(L)'
;MKTELVWEGKYDEYGNRREVEIKSFVGRSLMTDFHNAVGQYMVYQTLIRETAPEYNLYLAIDDIVYRNFFRREGIEFLIRESQINLFVVDIDLQEIVQWIS
;
A
#
# COMPACT_ATOMS: atom_id res chain seq x y z
N MET A 1 -9.95 1.20 -9.59
CA MET A 1 -8.51 1.05 -9.30
C MET A 1 -7.67 1.03 -10.58
N LYS A 2 -6.65 1.89 -10.68
CA LYS A 2 -5.54 1.76 -11.64
C LYS A 2 -4.30 1.33 -10.84
N THR A 3 -3.53 0.39 -11.37
CA THR A 3 -2.23 0.01 -10.82
C THR A 3 -1.17 0.71 -11.65
N GLU A 4 -0.27 1.44 -10.99
CA GLU A 4 0.95 1.93 -11.62
C GLU A 4 2.11 1.38 -10.79
N LEU A 5 3.00 0.62 -11.43
CA LEU A 5 4.25 0.20 -10.80
C LEU A 5 5.18 1.40 -10.84
N VAL A 6 5.30 2.10 -9.71
CA VAL A 6 6.17 3.29 -9.59
C VAL A 6 7.10 3.12 -8.41
N TRP A 7 7.72 1.94 -8.26
CA TRP A 7 9.02 1.80 -7.61
C TRP A 7 9.53 0.36 -7.71
N GLU A 8 10.53 0.11 -8.56
CA GLU A 8 11.41 -1.07 -8.45
C GLU A 8 12.63 -0.70 -7.60
N GLY A 9 12.42 -0.04 -6.46
CA GLY A 9 13.52 0.27 -5.57
C GLY A 9 13.84 -0.94 -4.72
N LYS A 10 14.82 -1.72 -5.20
CA LYS A 10 15.33 -2.91 -4.52
C LYS A 10 15.81 -2.65 -3.08
N TYR A 11 16.00 -1.39 -2.69
CA TYR A 11 16.45 -0.98 -1.37
C TYR A 11 15.86 0.38 -0.99
N ASP A 12 15.37 0.55 0.24
CA ASP A 12 15.10 1.86 0.83
C ASP A 12 16.42 2.58 1.21
N GLU A 13 16.32 3.81 1.73
CA GLU A 13 17.47 4.61 2.19
C GLU A 13 18.26 3.97 3.36
N TYR A 14 17.71 2.91 3.97
CA TYR A 14 18.31 2.13 5.06
C TYR A 14 18.81 0.74 4.61
N GLY A 15 18.70 0.40 3.32
CA GLY A 15 19.13 -0.88 2.77
C GLY A 15 18.15 -2.04 2.93
N ASN A 16 16.88 -1.79 3.25
CA ASN A 16 15.85 -2.83 3.31
C ASN A 16 15.23 -3.08 1.94
N ARG A 17 15.04 -4.35 1.58
CA ARG A 17 14.34 -4.75 0.35
C ARG A 17 12.84 -4.56 0.51
N ARG A 18 12.22 -3.86 -0.43
CA ARG A 18 10.79 -3.52 -0.38
C ARG A 18 10.17 -3.68 -1.75
N GLU A 19 9.00 -4.31 -1.78
CA GLU A 19 8.09 -4.30 -2.93
C GLU A 19 6.97 -3.32 -2.61
N VAL A 20 6.78 -2.32 -3.48
CA VAL A 20 5.80 -1.26 -3.27
C VAL A 20 4.78 -1.27 -4.41
N GLU A 21 3.52 -1.55 -4.10
CA GLU A 21 2.45 -1.52 -5.09
C GLU A 21 1.60 -0.25 -4.92
N ILE A 22 1.64 0.65 -5.92
CA ILE A 22 0.86 1.90 -5.90
C ILE A 22 -0.54 1.71 -6.46
N LYS A 23 -1.53 2.08 -5.65
CA LYS A 23 -2.96 2.07 -5.97
C LYS A 23 -3.53 3.49 -5.89
N SER A 24 -4.16 3.94 -6.96
CA SER A 24 -4.69 5.30 -7.06
C SER A 24 -6.13 5.48 -6.51
N PHE A 25 -6.83 4.41 -6.11
CA PHE A 25 -8.18 4.47 -5.54
C PHE A 25 -9.21 5.34 -6.31
N VAL A 26 -9.06 5.46 -7.64
CA VAL A 26 -9.92 6.29 -8.52
C VAL A 26 -11.22 5.62 -8.99
N GLY A 27 -11.58 4.46 -8.43
CA GLY A 27 -12.79 3.75 -8.79
C GLY A 27 -14.08 4.49 -8.40
N ARG A 28 -15.22 4.04 -8.93
CA ARG A 28 -16.54 4.59 -8.59
C ARG A 28 -16.92 4.42 -7.11
N SER A 29 -16.23 3.53 -6.39
CA SER A 29 -16.44 3.24 -4.97
C SER A 29 -15.09 2.95 -4.31
N LEU A 30 -14.70 3.81 -3.36
CA LEU A 30 -13.48 3.63 -2.56
C LEU A 30 -13.51 2.32 -1.78
N MET A 31 -14.70 1.88 -1.35
CA MET A 31 -14.86 0.64 -0.59
C MET A 31 -14.66 -0.60 -1.47
N THR A 32 -15.08 -0.54 -2.73
CA THR A 32 -14.82 -1.61 -3.71
C THR A 32 -13.34 -1.67 -4.06
N ASP A 33 -12.71 -0.51 -4.30
CA ASP A 33 -11.26 -0.44 -4.53
C ASP A 33 -10.48 -0.95 -3.31
N PHE A 34 -10.93 -0.66 -2.09
CA PHE A 34 -10.36 -1.20 -0.85
C PHE A 34 -10.44 -2.71 -0.76
N HIS A 35 -11.62 -3.32 -0.98
CA HIS A 35 -11.74 -4.78 -0.98
C HIS A 35 -10.79 -5.44 -1.98
N ASN A 36 -10.65 -4.86 -3.17
CA ASN A 36 -9.73 -5.36 -4.19
C ASN A 36 -8.26 -5.22 -3.76
N ALA A 37 -7.89 -4.06 -3.20
CA ALA A 37 -6.52 -3.81 -2.73
C ALA A 37 -6.13 -4.76 -1.59
N VAL A 38 -7.02 -4.96 -0.61
CA VAL A 38 -6.83 -5.93 0.48
C VAL A 38 -6.67 -7.34 -0.08
N GLY A 39 -7.56 -7.77 -0.97
CA GLY A 39 -7.48 -9.10 -1.58
C GLY A 39 -6.16 -9.35 -2.32
N GLN A 40 -5.71 -8.37 -3.11
CA GLN A 40 -4.43 -8.46 -3.84
C GLN A 40 -3.23 -8.47 -2.90
N TYR A 41 -3.23 -7.58 -1.89
CA TYR A 41 -2.17 -7.52 -0.89
C TYR A 41 -2.00 -8.86 -0.17
N MET A 42 -3.09 -9.51 0.25
CA MET A 42 -3.01 -10.80 0.94
C MET A 42 -2.42 -11.90 0.04
N VAL A 43 -2.78 -11.93 -1.24
CA VAL A 43 -2.24 -12.90 -2.21
C VAL A 43 -0.74 -12.68 -2.40
N TYR A 44 -0.31 -11.44 -2.64
CA TYR A 44 1.10 -11.14 -2.86
C TYR A 44 1.95 -11.28 -1.59
N GLN A 45 1.43 -10.86 -0.43
CA GLN A 45 2.12 -11.04 0.85
C GLN A 45 2.38 -12.53 1.13
N THR A 46 1.39 -13.38 0.84
CA THR A 46 1.56 -14.84 0.99
C THR A 46 2.65 -15.37 0.05
N LEU A 47 2.65 -14.95 -1.22
CA LEU A 47 3.67 -15.39 -2.19
C LEU A 47 5.08 -14.90 -1.82
N ILE A 48 5.22 -13.63 -1.43
CA ILE A 48 6.51 -13.02 -1.06
C ILE A 48 7.08 -13.70 0.18
N ARG A 49 6.26 -14.00 1.20
CA ARG A 49 6.71 -14.71 2.40
C ARG A 49 7.39 -16.04 2.08
N GLU A 50 6.93 -16.76 1.05
CA GLU A 50 7.52 -18.06 0.69
C GLU A 50 8.63 -18.00 -0.35
N THR A 51 8.62 -16.99 -1.22
CA THR A 51 9.56 -16.93 -2.36
C THR A 51 10.67 -15.91 -2.20
N ALA A 52 10.44 -14.86 -1.40
CA ALA A 52 11.35 -13.74 -1.21
C ALA A 52 11.13 -13.09 0.17
N PRO A 53 11.27 -13.84 1.29
CA PRO A 53 10.92 -13.40 2.64
C PRO A 53 11.69 -12.16 3.12
N GLU A 54 12.80 -11.81 2.46
CA GLU A 54 13.55 -10.61 2.75
C GLU A 54 12.88 -9.31 2.24
N TYR A 55 11.83 -9.42 1.41
CA TYR A 55 11.07 -8.29 0.92
C TYR A 55 9.85 -8.03 1.80
N ASN A 56 9.63 -6.76 2.12
CA ASN A 56 8.39 -6.31 2.75
C ASN A 56 7.46 -5.72 1.69
N LEU A 57 6.21 -6.18 1.67
CA LEU A 57 5.16 -5.63 0.82
C LEU A 57 4.51 -4.43 1.49
N TYR A 58 4.33 -3.35 0.73
CA TYR A 58 3.59 -2.16 1.14
C TYR A 58 2.48 -1.84 0.14
N LEU A 59 1.29 -1.51 0.66
CA LEU A 59 0.21 -0.92 -0.12
C LEU A 59 0.41 0.59 -0.17
N ALA A 60 0.77 1.09 -1.34
CA ALA A 60 1.00 2.50 -1.56
C ALA A 60 -0.26 3.24 -1.99
N ILE A 61 -0.55 4.34 -1.31
CA ILE A 61 -1.76 5.14 -1.48
C ILE A 61 -1.44 6.63 -1.48
N ASP A 62 -2.25 7.36 -2.23
CA ASP A 62 -2.26 8.82 -2.26
C ASP A 62 -2.59 9.45 -0.90
N ASP A 63 -1.99 10.60 -0.59
CA ASP A 63 -2.19 11.32 0.67
C ASP A 63 -3.63 11.84 0.85
N ILE A 64 -4.29 12.26 -0.23
CA ILE A 64 -5.71 12.67 -0.23
C ILE A 64 -6.59 11.47 0.11
N VAL A 65 -6.32 10.31 -0.51
CA VAL A 65 -7.04 9.06 -0.22
C VAL A 65 -6.80 8.61 1.22
N TYR A 66 -5.57 8.70 1.70
CA TYR A 66 -5.22 8.36 3.06
C TYR A 66 -6.04 9.18 4.08
N ARG A 67 -6.03 10.51 3.94
CA ARG A 67 -6.75 11.42 4.84
C ARG A 67 -8.26 11.25 4.81
N ASN A 68 -8.86 11.02 3.63
CA ASN A 68 -10.31 11.04 3.46
C ASN A 68 -11.00 9.67 3.67
N PHE A 69 -10.24 8.58 3.51
CA PHE A 69 -10.79 7.23 3.55
C PHE A 69 -10.07 6.32 4.53
N PHE A 70 -8.75 6.21 4.46
CA PHE A 70 -8.01 5.28 5.33
C PHE A 70 -7.98 5.71 6.78
N ARG A 71 -8.11 7.01 7.08
CA ARG A 71 -8.24 7.55 8.44
C ARG A 71 -9.58 7.31 9.12
N ARG A 72 -10.55 6.70 8.43
CA ARG A 72 -11.84 6.35 9.06
C ARG A 72 -11.61 5.20 10.03
N GLU A 73 -12.13 5.32 11.25
CA GLU A 73 -11.90 4.35 12.34
C GLU A 73 -12.09 2.88 11.92
N GLY A 74 -13.18 2.58 11.21
CA GLY A 74 -13.43 1.22 10.73
C GLY A 74 -12.42 0.74 9.68
N ILE A 75 -11.90 1.63 8.83
CA ILE A 75 -10.88 1.28 7.83
C ILE A 75 -9.51 1.13 8.49
N GLU A 76 -9.13 2.03 9.40
CA GLU A 76 -7.89 1.90 10.18
C GLU A 76 -7.88 0.60 10.98
N PHE A 77 -9.01 0.26 11.61
CA PHE A 77 -9.18 -1.02 12.31
C PHE A 77 -8.92 -2.20 11.39
N LEU A 78 -9.57 -2.24 10.21
CA LEU A 78 -9.41 -3.34 9.26
C LEU A 78 -7.99 -3.45 8.71
N ILE A 79 -7.32 -2.33 8.43
CA ILE A 79 -5.91 -2.30 8.00
C ILE A 79 -5.00 -2.91 9.06
N ARG A 80 -5.18 -2.51 10.32
CA ARG A 80 -4.38 -3.00 11.44
C ARG A 80 -4.58 -4.50 11.68
N GLU A 81 -5.84 -4.95 11.74
CA GLU A 81 -6.15 -6.38 11.93
C GLU A 81 -5.65 -7.23 10.77
N SER A 82 -5.63 -6.69 9.55
CA SER A 82 -5.13 -7.38 8.36
C SER A 82 -3.60 -7.28 8.20
N GLN A 83 -2.89 -6.60 9.13
CA GLN A 83 -1.44 -6.41 9.09
C GLN A 83 -0.93 -5.86 7.75
N ILE A 84 -1.66 -4.89 7.21
CA ILE A 84 -1.31 -4.24 5.94
C ILE A 84 -0.36 -3.08 6.24
N ASN A 85 0.85 -3.17 5.70
CA ASN A 85 1.78 -2.05 5.73
C ASN A 85 1.33 -1.01 4.69
N LEU A 86 1.15 0.24 5.11
CA LEU A 86 0.79 1.33 4.21
C LEU A 86 2.00 2.19 3.90
N PHE A 87 2.01 2.70 2.66
CA PHE A 87 2.96 3.69 2.19
C PHE A 87 2.18 4.88 1.63
N VAL A 88 2.30 6.04 2.26
CA VAL A 88 1.57 7.24 1.84
C VAL A 88 2.50 8.10 0.99
N VAL A 89 2.09 8.35 -0.25
CA VAL A 89 2.83 9.15 -1.23
C VAL A 89 2.05 10.39 -1.60
N ASP A 90 2.77 11.48 -1.84
CA ASP A 90 2.23 12.63 -2.56
C ASP A 90 2.44 12.36 -4.06
N ILE A 91 1.34 12.06 -4.76
CA ILE A 91 1.41 11.71 -6.18
C ILE A 91 1.79 12.93 -7.05
N ASP A 92 1.43 14.14 -6.62
CA ASP A 92 1.72 15.36 -7.36
C ASP A 92 3.20 15.75 -7.24
N LEU A 93 3.82 15.50 -6.08
CA LEU A 93 5.23 15.79 -5.81
C LEU A 93 6.17 14.59 -6.07
N GLN A 94 5.63 13.38 -6.29
CA GLN A 94 6.39 12.13 -6.38
C GLN A 94 7.28 11.85 -5.15
N GLU A 95 6.87 12.33 -3.98
CA GLU A 95 7.65 12.24 -2.74
C GLU A 95 7.01 11.28 -1.72
N ILE A 96 7.87 10.67 -0.91
CA ILE A 96 7.47 9.80 0.19
C ILE A 96 7.03 10.66 1.37
N VAL A 97 5.77 10.53 1.77
CA VAL A 97 5.23 11.31 2.90
C VAL A 97 5.32 10.51 4.20
N GLN A 98 4.97 9.22 4.18
CA GLN A 98 4.96 8.42 5.42
C GLN A 98 5.02 6.91 5.20
N TRP A 99 5.70 6.21 6.12
CA TRP A 99 5.65 4.76 6.30
C TRP A 99 4.78 4.40 7.50
N ILE A 100 3.87 3.44 7.35
CA ILE A 100 3.02 2.95 8.44
C ILE A 100 3.07 1.42 8.44
N SER A 101 3.51 0.87 9.57
CA SER A 101 3.66 -0.57 9.83
C SER A 101 2.91 -0.96 11.10
#